data_AF-A0A946C670-F1
#
_entry.id   AF-A0A946C670-F1
#
_cell.length_a   1.000
_cell.length_b   1.000
_cell.length_c   1.000
_cell.angle_alpha   90.00
_cell.angle_beta   90.00
_cell.angle_gamma   90.00
#
_symmetry.space_group_name_H-M   'P 1'
#
loop_
_entity.id
_entity.type
_entity.pdbx_description
1 polymer ?
#
loop_
_entity_poly.entity_id
_entity_poly.type
_entity_poly.pdbx_seq_one_letter_code
_entity_poly.pdbx_strand_id
1 'polypeptide(L)'
;KWFVMLFFINFFVLGYVGMLPAEGLYLLIARIGLVYYFGFFLIITPLIHRIETPISLPMGISDVYLGAGEKKPILNSQKEVI
;
A
#
# COMPACT_ATOMS: atom_id res chain seq x y z
N LYS A 1 -1.47 -6.78 0.36
CA LYS A 1 -1.64 -7.01 1.83
C LYS A 1 -0.42 -7.69 2.49
N TRP A 2 0.04 -8.85 1.98
CA TRP A 2 1.17 -9.58 2.56
C TRP A 2 2.51 -8.81 2.59
N PHE A 3 2.84 -8.08 1.51
CA PHE A 3 4.05 -7.25 1.45
C PHE A 3 4.10 -6.17 2.54
N VAL A 4 2.94 -5.59 2.87
CA VAL A 4 2.82 -4.59 3.95
C VAL A 4 3.10 -5.25 5.30
N MET A 5 2.61 -6.47 5.54
CA MET A 5 2.87 -7.20 6.78
C MET A 5 4.36 -7.55 6.95
N LEU A 6 5.03 -7.98 5.87
CA LEU A 6 6.48 -8.19 5.87
C LEU A 6 7.26 -6.89 6.17
N PHE A 7 6.80 -5.77 5.64
CA PHE A 7 7.37 -4.47 5.95
C PHE A 7 7.25 -4.13 7.43
N PHE A 8 6.09 -4.34 8.05
CA PHE A 8 5.91 -4.12 9.49
C PHE A 8 6.85 -4.99 10.33
N ILE A 9 6.99 -6.28 10.00
CA ILE A 9 7.92 -7.17 10.68
C ILE A 9 9.35 -6.62 10.56
N ASN A 10 9.76 -6.24 9.35
CA ASN A 10 11.09 -5.68 9.11
C ASN A 10 11.31 -4.37 9.90
N PHE A 11 10.30 -3.50 10.00
CA PHE A 11 10.35 -2.27 10.78
C PHE A 11 10.60 -2.53 12.27
N PHE A 12 9.89 -3.50 12.87
CA PHE A 12 10.12 -3.87 14.27
C PHE A 12 11.48 -4.53 14.48
N VAL A 13 11.91 -5.39 13.56
CA VAL A 13 13.25 -5.99 13.60
C VAL A 13 14.30 -4.88 13.58
N LEU A 14 14.23 -3.94 12.63
CA LEU A 14 15.15 -2.80 12.54
C LEU A 14 15.14 -1.93 13.79
N GLY A 15 13.95 -1.66 14.34
CA GLY A 15 13.82 -0.93 15.60
C GLY A 15 14.53 -1.63 16.76
N TYR A 16 14.42 -2.95 16.84
CA TYR A 16 15.10 -3.75 17.86
C TYR A 16 16.63 -3.75 17.67
N VAL A 17 17.12 -4.04 16.46
CA VAL A 17 18.58 -4.00 16.19
C VAL A 17 19.17 -2.60 16.23
N GLY A 18 18.36 -1.55 16.05
CA GLY A 18 18.79 -0.16 16.19
C GLY A 18 19.13 0.25 17.63
N MET A 19 18.64 -0.50 18.63
CA MET A 19 18.99 -0.28 20.05
C MET A 19 20.21 -1.08 20.49
N LEU A 20 20.66 -2.03 19.67
CA LEU A 20 21.77 -2.94 19.97
C LEU A 20 23.09 -2.37 19.42
N PRO A 21 24.24 -2.69 20.04
CA PRO A 21 25.55 -2.30 19.52
C PRO A 21 25.76 -2.87 18.11
N ALA A 22 26.39 -2.07 17.25
CA ALA A 22 26.58 -2.34 15.83
C ALA A 22 27.71 -3.36 15.58
N GLU A 23 27.63 -4.53 16.22
CA GLU A 23 28.68 -5.54 16.23
C GLU A 23 28.16 -6.91 15.78
N GLY A 24 29.04 -7.68 15.14
CA GLY A 24 28.78 -9.06 14.74
C GLY A 24 27.55 -9.22 13.84
N LEU A 25 26.66 -10.13 14.22
CA LEU A 25 25.52 -10.59 13.42
C LEU A 25 24.41 -9.52 13.32
N TYR A 26 24.27 -8.67 14.35
CA TYR A 26 23.29 -7.58 14.39
C TYR A 26 23.56 -6.53 13.30
N LEU A 27 24.83 -6.22 13.05
CA LEU A 27 25.23 -5.30 11.99
C LEU A 27 24.83 -5.81 10.60
N LEU A 28 24.92 -7.12 10.38
CA LEU A 28 24.56 -7.76 9.12
C LEU A 28 23.05 -7.73 8.89
N ILE A 29 22.26 -8.06 9.93
CA ILE A 29 20.80 -7.96 9.89
C ILE A 29 20.35 -6.51 9.64
N ALA A 30 20.95 -5.55 10.34
CA ALA A 30 20.62 -4.13 10.18
C ALA A 30 20.85 -3.66 8.74
N ARG A 31 21.96 -4.06 8.10
CA ARG A 31 22.25 -3.72 6.69
C ARG A 31 21.22 -4.32 5.73
N ILE A 32 20.91 -5.61 5.87
CA ILE A 32 19.94 -6.28 5.00
C ILE A 32 18.56 -5.67 5.16
N GLY A 33 18.14 -5.44 6.40
CA GLY A 33 16.84 -4.85 6.67
C GLY A 33 16.76 -3.39 6.25
N LEU A 34 17.84 -2.61 6.31
CA LEU A 34 17.89 -1.26 5.74
C LEU A 34 17.65 -1.28 4.22
N VAL A 35 18.33 -2.19 3.50
CA VAL A 35 18.13 -2.36 2.05
C VAL A 35 16.69 -2.76 1.75
N TYR A 36 16.12 -3.69 2.52
CA TYR A 36 14.71 -4.08 2.37
C TYR A 36 13.75 -2.92 2.66
N TYR A 37 14.01 -2.14 3.71
CA TYR A 37 13.18 -1.00 4.11
C TYR A 37 13.09 0.05 2.98
N PHE A 38 14.24 0.47 2.42
CA PHE A 38 14.24 1.42 1.30
C PHE A 38 13.73 0.79 0.00
N GLY A 39 14.07 -0.47 -0.28
CA GLY A 39 13.57 -1.21 -1.45
C GLY A 39 12.04 -1.35 -1.44
N PHE A 40 11.43 -1.45 -0.25
CA PHE A 40 9.98 -1.48 -0.13
C PHE A 40 9.32 -0.22 -0.67
N PHE A 41 9.80 0.96 -0.25
CA PHE A 41 9.22 2.23 -0.69
C PHE A 41 9.60 2.65 -2.11
N LEU A 42 10.79 2.28 -2.56
CA LEU A 42 11.28 2.71 -3.87
C LEU A 42 10.84 1.79 -5.00
N ILE A 43 10.65 0.49 -4.72
CA ILE A 43 10.45 -0.54 -5.74
C ILE A 43 9.12 -1.25 -5.53
N ILE A 44 8.89 -1.78 -4.32
CA ILE A 44 7.74 -2.67 -4.08
C ILE A 44 6.42 -1.88 -4.14
N THR A 45 6.34 -0.71 -3.51
CA THR A 45 5.12 0.11 -3.53
C THR A 45 4.75 0.62 -4.92
N PRO A 46 5.64 1.19 -5.76
CA PRO A 46 5.25 1.59 -7.12
C PRO A 46 4.92 0.39 -8.02
N LEU A 47 5.58 -0.77 -7.82
CA LEU A 47 5.23 -1.98 -8.57
C LEU A 47 3.80 -2.45 -8.26
N ILE A 48 3.46 -2.59 -6.97
CA ILE A 48 2.12 -3.02 -6.55
C ILE A 48 1.06 -2.02 -7.04
N HIS A 49 1.34 -0.72 -6.93
CA HIS A 49 0.40 0.31 -7.37
C HIS A 49 0.12 0.26 -8.87
N ARG A 50 1.07 -0.20 -9.68
CA ARG A 50 0.88 -0.39 -11.12
C ARG A 50 0.06 -1.63 -11.47
N ILE A 51 0.05 -2.64 -10.60
CA ILE A 51 -0.57 -3.94 -10.86
C ILE A 51 -2.01 -4.00 -10.32
N GLU A 52 -2.30 -3.32 -9.21
CA GLU A 52 -3.63 -3.34 -8.60
C GLU A 52 -4.57 -2.31 -9.26
N THR A 53 -5.68 -2.78 -9.83
CA THR A 53 -6.74 -1.92 -10.36
C THR A 53 -7.47 -1.24 -9.20
N PRO A 54 -7.56 0.10 -9.15
CA PRO A 54 -8.25 0.79 -8.08
C PRO A 54 -9.73 0.40 -8.08
N ILE A 55 -10.26 0.08 -6.89
CA ILE A 55 -11.70 -0.06 -6.71
C ILE A 55 -12.35 1.29 -7.01
N SER A 56 -13.48 1.27 -7.73
CA SER A 56 -14.23 2.49 -8.02
C SER A 56 -14.71 3.10 -6.71
N LEU A 57 -14.12 4.24 -6.34
CA LEU A 57 -14.56 4.99 -5.17
C LEU A 57 -15.85 5.74 -5.53
N PRO A 58 -16.81 5.84 -4.59
CA PRO A 58 -17.99 6.69 -4.78
C PRO A 58 -17.57 8.14 -5.08
N MET A 59 -18.34 8.82 -5.94
CA MET A 59 -17.99 10.17 -6.39
C MET A 59 -18.07 11.21 -5.26
N GLY A 60 -18.86 10.96 -4.23
CA GLY A 60 -18.96 11.84 -3.09
C GLY A 60 -19.35 11.12 -1.81
N ILE A 61 -19.19 11.86 -0.71
CA ILE A 61 -19.55 11.41 0.63
C ILE A 61 -21.04 11.05 0.71
N SER A 62 -21.91 11.79 0.01
CA SER A 62 -23.35 11.50 -0.11
C SER A 62 -23.66 10.10 -0.61
N ASP A 63 -22.85 9.58 -1.54
CA ASP A 63 -23.05 8.26 -2.15
C ASP A 63 -22.65 7.12 -1.19
N VAL A 64 -21.68 7.38 -0.31
CA VAL A 64 -21.23 6.46 0.75
C VAL A 64 -22.35 6.26 1.79
N TYR A 65 -23.02 7.35 2.19
CA TYR A 65 -24.06 7.31 3.23
C TYR A 65 -25.41 6.84 2.71
N LEU A 66 -25.74 7.04 1.43
CA LEU A 66 -26.99 6.57 0.82
C LEU A 66 -27.05 5.06 0.56
N GLY A 67 -26.00 4.30 0.91
CA GLY A 67 -26.00 2.85 0.79
C GLY A 67 -25.97 2.33 -0.65
N ALA A 68 -25.47 3.13 -1.61
CA ALA A 68 -25.35 2.70 -2.99
C ALA A 68 -24.04 1.89 -3.19
N GLY A 69 -24.02 0.67 -2.66
CA GLY A 69 -23.13 -0.40 -3.12
C GLY A 69 -23.54 -0.96 -4.48
N GLU A 70 -24.29 -0.22 -5.29
CA GLU A 70 -24.65 -0.63 -6.65
C GLU A 70 -23.74 0.04 -7.67
N LYS A 71 -23.08 -0.80 -8.47
CA LYS A 71 -22.44 -0.38 -9.72
C LYS A 71 -23.46 0.33 -10.58
N LYS A 72 -23.50 1.66 -10.54
CA LYS A 72 -24.21 2.44 -11.56
C LYS A 72 -23.46 2.23 -12.89
N PRO A 73 -24.03 1.51 -13.87
CA PRO A 73 -23.44 1.47 -15.19
C PRO A 73 -23.48 2.90 -15.73
N ILE A 74 -22.48 3.29 -16.52
CA ILE A 74 -22.47 4.55 -17.23
C ILE A 74 -23.58 4.49 -18.31
N LEU A 75 -24.84 4.64 -17.89
CA LEU A 75 -25.99 4.74 -18.77
C LEU A 75 -26.04 6.18 -19.26
N ASN A 76 -25.39 6.40 -20.39
CA ASN A 76 -25.88 7.15 -21.55
C ASN A 76 -26.83 8.35 -21.32
N SER A 77 -26.60 9.18 -20.30
CA SER A 77 -27.38 10.41 -20.07
C SER A 77 -26.99 11.55 -21.02
N GLN A 78 -26.12 11.29 -22.01
CA GLN A 78 -25.69 12.24 -23.05
C GLN A 78 -26.40 12.03 -24.40
N LYS A 79 -27.46 11.19 -24.47
CA LYS A 79 -28.20 10.93 -25.73
C LYS A 79 -29.66 11.39 -25.76
N GLU A 80 -30.21 11.95 -24.68
CA GLU A 80 -31.61 12.42 -24.65
C GLU A 80 -31.76 13.95 -24.81
N VAL A 81 -30.77 14.62 -25.39
CA VAL A 81 -30.91 16.02 -25.84
C VAL A 81 -30.68 16.08 -27.35
N ILE A 82 -31.50 15.34 -28.11
CA ILE A 82 -31.79 15.58 -29.54
C ILE A 82 -33.26 15.25 -29.76
#